data_AF-A0A9N9AT27-F1
#
_entry.id   AF-A0A9N9AT27-F1
#
_cell.length_a   1.000
_cell.length_b   1.000
_cell.length_c   1.000
_cell.angle_alpha   90.00
_cell.angle_beta   90.00
_cell.angle_gamma   90.00
#
_symmetry.space_group_name_H-M   'P 1'
#
loop_
_entity.id
_entity.type
_entity.pdbx_description
1 polymer ?
#
loop_
_entity_poly.entity_id
_entity_poly.type
_entity_poly.pdbx_seq_one_letter_code
_entity_poly.pdbx_strand_id
1 'polypeptide(L)'
;MSDNCSESSIKRQKINLGKNDIVESSIQQHISYEDSGIKLTTTKSLPDSENVESVSLSSILYSEDLVEMVQFNYMFELEFLMSNLPKSKQKTIPTTIVHGLSEESERYLKSEANLFKNVKLISPRLPIPYGTHHTKVKDIVHQSS
;
A
#
# COMPACT_ATOMS: atom_id res chain seq x y z
N MET A 1 -36.93 -29.66 -14.46
CA MET A 1 -35.84 -29.86 -15.44
C MET A 1 -34.56 -29.82 -14.63
N SER A 2 -33.98 -30.99 -14.45
CA SER A 2 -32.94 -31.31 -13.47
C SER A 2 -31.82 -31.99 -14.23
N ASP A 3 -30.69 -31.30 -14.40
CA ASP A 3 -29.53 -31.85 -15.08
C ASP A 3 -28.42 -32.13 -14.06
N ASN A 4 -28.36 -33.42 -13.71
CA ASN A 4 -27.23 -34.10 -13.10
C ASN A 4 -26.02 -34.06 -14.06
N CYS A 5 -24.85 -33.65 -13.57
CA CYS A 5 -23.57 -33.91 -14.23
C CYS A 5 -22.90 -35.10 -13.52
N SER A 6 -22.76 -36.21 -14.24
CA SER A 6 -22.26 -37.49 -13.73
C SER A 6 -20.74 -37.58 -13.78
N GLU A 7 -20.13 -37.95 -12.64
CA GLU A 7 -18.74 -38.40 -12.56
C GLU A 7 -18.59 -39.75 -13.29
N SER A 8 -17.60 -39.84 -14.19
CA SER A 8 -17.23 -41.10 -14.82
C SER A 8 -15.89 -41.61 -14.28
N SER A 9 -15.97 -42.73 -13.56
CA SER A 9 -14.83 -43.51 -13.10
C SER A 9 -14.19 -44.25 -14.27
N ILE A 10 -12.87 -44.10 -14.46
CA ILE A 10 -12.10 -44.94 -15.39
C ILE A 10 -11.12 -45.80 -14.58
N LYS A 11 -11.43 -47.10 -14.47
CA LYS A 11 -10.50 -48.15 -14.05
C LYS A 11 -9.42 -48.33 -15.13
N ARG A 12 -8.13 -48.32 -14.75
CA ARG A 12 -7.05 -48.84 -15.62
C ARG A 12 -6.18 -49.85 -14.88
N GLN A 13 -5.88 -50.92 -15.61
CA GLN A 13 -5.26 -52.18 -15.21
C GLN A 13 -3.80 -52.02 -14.76
N LYS A 14 -3.36 -52.88 -13.83
CA LYS A 14 -1.94 -53.09 -13.52
C LYS A 14 -1.24 -53.72 -14.72
N ILE A 15 -0.25 -53.03 -15.26
CA ILE A 15 0.75 -53.60 -16.17
C ILE A 15 2.08 -53.47 -15.45
N ASN A 16 2.69 -54.60 -15.14
CA ASN A 16 3.99 -54.68 -14.47
C ASN A 16 5.01 -55.04 -15.54
N LEU A 17 5.93 -54.14 -15.88
CA LEU A 17 7.06 -54.47 -16.75
C LEU A 17 8.31 -53.65 -16.35
N GLY A 18 9.28 -54.37 -15.79
CA GLY A 18 10.71 -54.19 -16.05
C GLY A 18 11.40 -52.94 -15.51
N LYS A 19 12.21 -53.14 -14.46
CA LYS A 19 13.35 -52.29 -14.10
C LYS A 19 14.22 -52.03 -15.33
N ASN A 20 14.49 -50.76 -15.63
CA ASN A 20 15.74 -50.32 -16.25
C ASN A 20 15.99 -48.86 -15.84
N ASP A 21 17.17 -48.66 -15.28
CA ASP A 21 17.66 -47.44 -14.68
C ASP A 21 17.76 -46.30 -15.70
N ILE A 22 16.96 -45.25 -15.51
CA ILE A 22 17.31 -43.90 -15.96
C ILE A 22 17.28 -43.04 -14.70
N VAL A 23 18.46 -42.79 -14.14
CA VAL A 23 18.66 -41.77 -13.12
C VAL A 23 18.47 -40.43 -13.81
N GLU A 24 17.22 -40.02 -13.96
CA GLU A 24 16.87 -38.62 -14.19
C GLU A 24 17.05 -37.94 -12.84
N SER A 25 18.29 -37.52 -12.56
CA SER A 25 18.60 -36.65 -11.43
C SER A 25 17.86 -35.34 -11.68
N SER A 26 16.63 -35.29 -11.19
CA SER A 26 15.77 -34.12 -11.18
C SER A 26 16.41 -33.13 -10.23
N ILE A 27 17.27 -32.27 -10.79
CA ILE A 27 17.66 -31.02 -10.15
C ILE A 27 16.39 -30.16 -10.15
N GLN A 28 15.53 -30.40 -9.16
CA GLN A 28 14.41 -29.53 -8.86
C GLN A 28 15.05 -28.24 -8.35
N GLN A 29 15.26 -27.25 -9.22
CA GLN A 29 15.69 -25.93 -8.80
C GLN A 29 14.65 -25.41 -7.81
N HIS A 30 15.08 -25.25 -6.56
CA HIS A 30 14.26 -24.67 -5.50
C HIS A 30 14.12 -23.17 -5.77
N ILE A 31 13.08 -22.77 -6.50
CA ILE A 31 12.77 -21.36 -6.74
C ILE A 31 12.13 -20.83 -5.47
N SER A 32 12.83 -19.95 -4.75
CA SER A 32 12.24 -19.16 -3.67
C SER A 32 11.53 -17.95 -4.28
N TYR A 33 10.29 -17.73 -3.87
CA TYR A 33 9.54 -16.53 -4.20
C TYR A 33 9.71 -15.54 -3.04
N GLU A 34 10.24 -14.36 -3.36
CA GLU A 34 10.36 -13.25 -2.42
C GLU A 34 9.20 -12.28 -2.62
N ASP A 35 8.70 -11.67 -1.55
CA ASP A 35 7.71 -10.60 -1.67
C ASP A 35 8.37 -9.36 -2.30
N SER A 36 7.78 -8.87 -3.39
CA SER A 36 8.23 -7.65 -4.05
C SER A 36 8.02 -6.37 -3.23
N GLY A 37 7.15 -6.41 -2.21
CA GLY A 37 6.71 -5.23 -1.46
C GLY A 37 5.77 -4.30 -2.24
N ILE A 38 5.39 -4.67 -3.48
CA ILE A 38 4.45 -3.91 -4.30
C ILE A 38 3.03 -4.35 -3.96
N LYS A 39 2.23 -3.43 -3.42
CA LYS A 39 0.83 -3.68 -3.05
C LYS A 39 -0.09 -2.67 -3.71
N LEU A 40 -1.33 -3.07 -4.00
CA LEU A 40 -2.37 -2.19 -4.53
C LEU A 40 -3.15 -1.52 -3.41
N THR A 41 -3.84 -0.41 -3.72
CA THR A 41 -4.70 0.25 -2.74
C THR A 41 -6.05 -0.44 -2.62
N THR A 42 -6.53 -0.65 -1.40
CA THR A 42 -7.87 -1.21 -1.15
C THR A 42 -8.97 -0.33 -1.74
N THR A 43 -9.97 -0.95 -2.38
CA THR A 43 -11.18 -0.27 -2.88
C THR A 43 -12.45 -0.76 -2.18
N LYS A 44 -13.31 0.18 -1.79
CA LYS A 44 -14.59 -0.11 -1.13
C LYS A 44 -15.69 -0.60 -2.08
N SER A 45 -15.50 -0.43 -3.39
CA SER A 45 -16.52 -0.76 -4.39
C SER A 45 -16.47 -2.22 -4.85
N LEU A 46 -15.45 -2.98 -4.45
CA LEU A 46 -15.25 -4.38 -4.83
C LEU A 46 -15.31 -5.28 -3.58
N PRO A 47 -15.66 -6.56 -3.73
CA PRO A 47 -15.64 -7.52 -2.63
C PRO A 47 -14.21 -7.79 -2.13
N ASP A 48 -14.08 -8.32 -0.92
CA ASP A 48 -12.79 -8.60 -0.27
C ASP A 48 -11.89 -9.54 -1.09
N SER A 49 -12.49 -10.43 -1.90
CA SER A 49 -11.77 -11.32 -2.81
C SER A 49 -10.92 -10.58 -3.85
N GLU A 50 -11.29 -9.35 -4.21
CA GLU A 50 -10.55 -8.49 -5.15
C GLU A 50 -9.55 -7.56 -4.44
N ASN A 51 -9.59 -7.51 -3.11
CA ASN A 51 -8.71 -6.69 -2.27
C ASN A 51 -7.63 -7.51 -1.56
N VAL A 52 -7.42 -8.76 -1.98
CA VAL A 52 -6.39 -9.66 -1.43
C VAL A 52 -5.03 -8.97 -1.50
N GLU A 53 -4.36 -8.89 -0.34
CA GLU A 53 -3.08 -8.20 -0.14
C GLU A 53 -3.04 -6.70 -0.51
N SER A 54 -4.19 -6.07 -0.73
CA SER A 54 -4.25 -4.62 -0.87
C SER A 54 -3.99 -3.93 0.48
N VAL A 55 -3.52 -2.69 0.40
CA VAL A 55 -3.25 -1.85 1.58
C VAL A 55 -4.12 -0.61 1.54
N SER A 56 -4.69 -0.25 2.69
CA SER A 56 -5.35 1.03 2.87
C SER A 56 -4.36 2.07 3.41
N LEU A 57 -4.66 3.35 3.25
CA LEU A 57 -3.86 4.41 3.87
C LEU A 57 -3.82 4.26 5.40
N SER A 58 -4.95 3.91 6.02
CA SER A 58 -5.00 3.62 7.45
C SER A 58 -4.10 2.46 7.83
N SER A 59 -4.07 1.35 7.09
CA SER A 59 -3.19 0.22 7.40
C SER A 59 -1.69 0.58 7.36
N ILE A 60 -1.32 1.58 6.56
CA ILE A 60 0.07 2.07 6.47
C ILE A 60 0.40 3.02 7.64
N LEU A 61 -0.55 3.84 8.08
CA LEU A 61 -0.33 4.89 9.09
C LEU A 61 -0.71 4.49 10.51
N TYR A 62 -1.48 3.42 10.67
CA TYR A 62 -2.00 2.96 11.95
C TYR A 62 -0.94 2.17 12.70
N SER A 63 -0.01 2.88 13.36
CA SER A 63 1.01 2.26 14.21
C SER A 63 1.22 3.00 15.54
N GLU A 64 1.32 2.24 16.64
CA GLU A 64 1.51 2.78 17.99
C GLU A 64 2.95 3.24 18.27
N ASP A 65 3.91 2.81 17.46
CA ASP A 65 5.32 3.23 17.52
C ASP A 65 5.67 4.37 16.53
N LEU A 66 4.72 4.79 15.68
CA LEU A 66 4.88 5.96 14.81
C LEU A 66 5.15 7.21 15.65
N VAL A 67 6.26 7.89 15.40
CA VAL A 67 6.65 9.12 16.11
C VAL A 67 6.72 10.36 15.24
N GLU A 68 6.95 10.24 13.93
CA GLU A 68 7.01 11.37 13.00
C GLU A 68 6.70 10.90 11.57
N MET A 69 6.12 11.79 10.75
CA MET A 69 5.97 11.53 9.33
C MET A 69 6.20 12.75 8.43
N VAL A 70 6.72 12.50 7.22
CA VAL A 70 6.83 13.47 6.13
C VAL A 70 6.03 12.96 4.93
N GLN A 71 5.13 13.79 4.40
CA GLN A 71 4.23 13.45 3.31
C GLN A 71 4.51 14.35 2.11
N PHE A 72 4.91 13.74 0.99
CA PHE A 72 5.09 14.40 -0.30
C PHE A 72 3.90 14.08 -1.18
N ASN A 73 3.21 15.10 -1.67
CA ASN A 73 2.13 14.93 -2.64
C ASN A 73 1.89 16.24 -3.41
N TYR A 74 1.06 16.16 -4.44
CA TYR A 74 0.57 17.34 -5.17
C TYR A 74 -0.58 18.02 -4.42
N MET A 75 -1.52 17.22 -3.91
CA MET A 75 -2.76 17.67 -3.28
C MET A 75 -2.93 17.01 -1.92
N PHE A 76 -3.47 17.77 -0.96
CA PHE A 76 -3.69 17.34 0.41
C PHE A 76 -5.08 17.78 0.87
N GLU A 77 -5.73 16.90 1.62
CA GLU A 77 -6.89 17.17 2.47
C GLU A 77 -6.47 16.69 3.86
N LEU A 78 -6.15 17.64 4.75
CA LEU A 78 -5.48 17.29 6.00
C LEU A 78 -6.43 16.56 6.95
N GLU A 79 -7.71 16.93 6.99
CA GLU A 79 -8.67 16.20 7.82
C GLU A 79 -8.75 14.73 7.41
N PHE A 80 -8.81 14.44 6.11
CA PHE A 80 -8.76 13.06 5.60
C PHE A 80 -7.45 12.36 5.97
N LEU A 81 -6.29 12.98 5.72
CA LEU A 81 -5.00 12.38 6.03
C LEU A 81 -4.87 12.06 7.52
N MET A 82 -5.17 13.02 8.40
CA MET A 82 -5.03 12.85 9.84
C MET A 82 -6.06 11.87 10.41
N SER A 83 -7.24 11.73 9.77
CA SER A 83 -8.23 10.72 10.18
C SER A 83 -7.75 9.27 10.05
N ASN A 84 -6.71 9.02 9.24
CA ASN A 84 -6.12 7.69 9.06
C ASN A 84 -5.11 7.31 10.17
N LEU A 85 -4.76 8.25 11.05
CA LEU A 85 -3.94 8.00 12.24
C LEU A 85 -4.81 7.55 13.44
N PRO A 86 -4.24 6.83 14.42
CA PRO A 86 -4.90 6.57 15.69
C PRO A 86 -5.39 7.87 16.34
N LYS A 87 -6.59 7.87 16.95
CA LYS A 87 -7.23 9.09 17.50
C LYS A 87 -6.34 9.84 18.51
N SER A 88 -5.56 9.11 19.30
CA SER A 88 -4.57 9.66 20.26
C SER A 88 -3.41 10.40 19.59
N LYS A 89 -3.16 10.12 18.30
CA LYS A 89 -1.99 10.57 17.54
C LYS A 89 -2.27 11.68 16.53
N GLN A 90 -3.52 11.86 16.10
CA GLN A 90 -3.91 12.81 15.04
C GLN A 90 -3.45 14.25 15.31
N LYS A 91 -3.38 14.66 16.57
CA LYS A 91 -2.98 16.03 16.97
C LYS A 91 -1.62 16.11 17.65
N THR A 92 -0.87 15.01 17.72
CA THR A 92 0.38 14.92 18.49
C THR A 92 1.58 14.55 17.63
N ILE A 93 1.41 13.72 16.60
CA ILE A 93 2.53 13.30 15.73
C ILE A 93 3.01 14.46 14.87
N PRO A 94 4.27 14.90 15.00
CA PRO A 94 4.88 15.85 14.07
C PRO A 94 4.70 15.38 12.63
N THR A 95 4.06 16.21 11.82
CA THR A 95 3.71 15.89 10.44
C THR A 95 4.18 16.99 9.52
N THR A 96 5.10 16.67 8.62
CA THR A 96 5.55 17.62 7.60
C THR A 96 4.87 17.33 6.27
N ILE A 97 4.25 18.34 5.68
CA ILE A 97 3.55 18.28 4.39
C ILE A 97 4.36 19.02 3.35
N VAL A 98 4.84 18.32 2.34
CA VAL A 98 5.61 18.87 1.22
C VAL A 98 4.72 18.94 -0.01
N HIS A 99 4.40 20.17 -0.44
CA HIS A 99 3.47 20.43 -1.55
C HIS A 99 4.06 21.43 -2.56
N GLY A 100 3.51 21.45 -3.78
CA GLY A 100 3.88 22.41 -4.83
C GLY A 100 2.75 23.37 -5.22
N LEU A 101 1.74 23.53 -4.37
CA LEU A 101 0.60 24.42 -4.62
C LEU A 101 1.03 25.89 -4.80
N SER A 102 0.34 26.61 -5.69
CA SER A 102 0.44 28.07 -5.80
C SER A 102 -0.14 28.76 -4.56
N GLU A 103 0.19 30.04 -4.34
CA GLU A 103 -0.33 30.81 -3.20
C GLU A 103 -1.86 30.79 -3.10
N GLU A 104 -2.56 30.82 -4.24
CA GLU A 104 -4.01 30.76 -4.28
C GLU A 104 -4.55 29.42 -3.80
N SER A 105 -4.02 28.32 -4.32
CA SER A 105 -4.46 26.96 -3.96
C SER A 105 -4.00 26.56 -2.55
N GLU A 106 -2.89 27.13 -2.07
CA GLU A 106 -2.35 26.86 -0.73
C GLU A 106 -3.24 27.44 0.39
N ARG A 107 -4.08 28.45 0.12
CA ARG A 107 -4.94 29.08 1.14
C ARG A 107 -5.80 28.07 1.90
N TYR A 108 -6.39 27.11 1.19
CA TYR A 108 -7.21 26.07 1.81
C TYR A 108 -6.36 25.15 2.70
N LEU A 109 -5.23 24.68 2.20
CA LEU A 109 -4.31 23.83 2.95
C LEU A 109 -3.80 24.51 4.23
N LYS A 110 -3.46 25.81 4.14
CA LYS A 110 -3.10 26.63 5.30
C LYS A 110 -4.25 26.74 6.32
N SER A 111 -5.49 26.87 5.86
CA SER A 111 -6.65 26.94 6.73
C SER A 111 -6.89 25.64 7.50
N GLU A 112 -6.74 24.48 6.84
CA GLU A 112 -6.83 23.18 7.50
C GLU A 112 -5.66 22.97 8.47
N ALA A 113 -4.44 23.38 8.11
CA ALA A 113 -3.26 23.21 8.96
C ALA A 113 -3.40 23.93 10.31
N ASN A 114 -4.19 25.01 10.38
CA ASN A 114 -4.49 25.69 11.65
C ASN A 114 -5.25 24.80 12.66
N LEU A 115 -5.94 23.75 12.20
CA LEU A 115 -6.63 22.78 13.05
C LEU A 115 -5.66 21.77 13.68
N PHE A 116 -4.45 21.66 13.14
CA PHE A 116 -3.43 20.67 13.51
C PHE A 116 -2.10 21.35 13.86
N LYS A 117 -1.92 21.72 15.12
CA LYS A 117 -0.70 22.41 15.60
C LYS A 117 0.60 21.61 15.40
N ASN A 118 0.47 20.30 15.19
CA ASN A 118 1.55 19.36 14.89
C ASN A 118 1.92 19.29 13.40
N VAL A 119 1.22 20.02 12.52
CA VAL A 119 1.47 20.03 11.07
C VAL A 119 2.36 21.21 10.67
N LYS A 120 3.38 20.93 9.86
CA LYS A 120 4.24 21.91 9.20
C LYS A 120 4.07 21.81 7.69
N LEU A 121 3.86 22.95 7.02
CA LEU A 121 3.81 23.03 5.56
C LEU A 121 5.16 23.47 5.00
N ILE A 122 5.61 22.80 3.93
CA ILE A 122 6.82 23.14 3.17
C ILE A 122 6.44 23.19 1.68
N SER A 123 6.76 24.32 1.04
CA SER A 123 6.59 24.49 -0.41
C SER A 123 7.95 24.66 -1.07
N PRO A 124 8.50 23.62 -1.73
CA PRO A 124 9.75 23.73 -2.47
C PRO A 124 9.62 24.72 -3.63
N ARG A 125 10.69 25.46 -3.91
CA ARG A 125 10.73 26.36 -5.06
C ARG A 125 10.62 25.56 -6.36
N LEU A 126 9.67 25.95 -7.22
CA LEU A 126 9.52 25.44 -8.59
C LEU A 126 10.00 26.54 -9.57
N PRO A 127 11.29 26.57 -9.93
CA PRO A 127 11.87 27.68 -10.69
C PRO A 127 11.51 27.66 -12.18
N ILE A 128 11.05 26.51 -12.70
CA ILE A 128 10.65 26.35 -14.09
C ILE A 128 9.15 26.63 -14.19
N PRO A 129 8.71 27.57 -15.07
CA PRO A 129 7.30 27.83 -15.30
C PRO A 129 6.53 26.56 -15.64
N TYR A 130 5.29 26.45 -15.16
CA TYR A 130 4.42 25.28 -15.32
C TYR A 130 4.97 23.98 -14.69
N GLY A 131 6.04 24.06 -13.90
CA GLY A 131 6.53 22.96 -13.09
C GLY A 131 5.55 22.61 -11.96
N THR A 132 5.54 21.34 -11.58
CA THR A 132 4.62 20.77 -10.58
C THR A 132 5.34 19.77 -9.69
N HIS A 133 4.99 19.75 -8.40
CA HIS A 133 5.49 18.75 -7.46
C HIS A 133 4.65 17.47 -7.54
N HIS A 134 5.06 16.50 -8.36
CA HIS A 134 4.30 15.25 -8.58
C HIS A 134 4.69 14.09 -7.67
N THR A 135 5.81 14.19 -6.96
CA THR A 135 6.34 13.14 -6.08
C THR A 135 5.29 12.75 -5.04
N LYS A 136 5.07 11.45 -4.91
CA LYS A 136 4.16 10.83 -3.93
C LYS A 136 4.97 9.87 -3.08
N VAL A 137 5.40 10.35 -1.94
CA VAL A 137 6.28 9.60 -1.02
C VAL A 137 5.82 9.87 0.40
N LYS A 138 5.92 8.85 1.25
CA LYS A 138 5.74 8.97 2.69
C LYS A 138 7.04 8.52 3.34
N ASP A 139 7.59 9.35 4.20
CA ASP A 139 8.66 8.98 5.10
C ASP A 139 8.06 8.88 6.51
N ILE A 140 8.31 7.77 7.18
CA ILE A 140 7.62 7.38 8.42
C ILE A 140 8.67 6.89 9.40
N VAL A 141 8.79 7.57 10.54
CA VAL A 141 9.76 7.25 11.57
C VAL A 141 9.06 6.54 12.73
N HIS A 142 9.59 5.38 13.10
CA HIS A 142 9.13 4.58 14.23
C HIS A 142 10.14 4.64 15.37
N GLN A 143 9.66 4.59 16.61
CA GLN A 143 10.53 4.48 17.77
C GLN A 143 11.18 3.09 17.80
N SER A 144 12.51 3.04 17.91
CA SER A 144 13.21 1.78 18.18
C SER A 144 12.90 1.32 19.61
N SER A 145 12.45 0.08 19.74
CA SER A 145 12.24 -0.59 21.04
C SER A 145 13.55 -0.84 21.78
#